data_AF-A0A533YU86-F1
#
_entry.id   AF-A0A533YU86-F1
#
_cell.length_a   1.000
_cell.length_b   1.000
_cell.length_c   1.000
_cell.angle_alpha   90.00
_cell.angle_beta   90.00
_cell.angle_gamma   90.00
#
_symmetry.space_group_name_H-M   'P 1'
#
loop_
_entity.id
_entity.type
_entity.pdbx_description
1 polymer ?
#
loop_
_entity_poly.entity_id
_entity_poly.type
_entity_poly.pdbx_seq_one_letter_code
_entity_poly.pdbx_strand_id
1 'polypeptide(L)'
;MKNIDNLTKRVSQAIAQYWLTRRRQSKKQADSGGADQGSRSAVTGGAQMDGFIGLLTDLMVETGADTSNIFHKRHLELPGFFRPTREWDLLLVKGDQLVLALEAKSQVGPSFGNNFNNRTEEAIGSALDLWTAYREGAYNTTIKPWLGYIFLVEDCPESQKPVKVQEPHFKVFPEFVNASYVKRYELFCRKLVRERHYNVAAFLMSDRKGGSKGRYTEPAIDLTFDIFAKSLIAQVAAFGISKKR
;
A
#
# COMPACT_ATOMS: atom_id res chain seq x y z
N MET A 1 1.14 0.93 25.37
CA MET A 1 0.38 1.05 24.10
C MET A 1 -0.59 -0.12 24.03
N LYS A 2 -1.90 0.10 24.25
CA LYS A 2 -2.94 -0.94 24.11
C LYS A 2 -3.35 -1.18 22.64
N ASN A 3 -2.83 -0.38 21.70
CA ASN A 3 -3.34 -0.29 20.32
C ASN A 3 -2.80 -1.37 19.36
N ILE A 4 -1.84 -2.20 19.78
CA ILE A 4 -1.26 -3.28 18.95
C ILE A 4 -1.79 -4.66 19.40
N ASP A 5 -2.59 -4.72 20.45
CA ASP A 5 -3.19 -5.95 20.93
C ASP A 5 -4.04 -6.57 19.81
N ASN A 6 -3.77 -7.84 19.49
CA ASN A 6 -4.41 -8.58 18.40
C ASN A 6 -4.13 -8.08 16.97
N LEU A 7 -3.06 -7.31 16.72
CA LEU A 7 -2.72 -6.83 15.38
C LEU A 7 -2.67 -7.96 14.34
N THR A 8 -2.04 -9.10 14.67
CA THR A 8 -1.99 -10.29 13.80
C THR A 8 -3.39 -10.77 13.39
N LYS A 9 -4.35 -10.76 14.31
CA LYS A 9 -5.74 -11.16 14.04
C LYS A 9 -6.45 -10.15 13.14
N ARG A 10 -6.22 -8.86 13.35
CA ARG A 10 -6.80 -7.79 12.52
C ARG A 10 -6.24 -7.81 11.09
N VAL A 11 -4.94 -8.03 10.93
CA VAL A 11 -4.31 -8.23 9.61
C VAL A 11 -4.88 -9.48 8.94
N SER A 12 -5.04 -10.58 9.69
CA SER A 12 -5.68 -11.81 9.19
C SER A 12 -7.10 -11.54 8.67
N GLN A 13 -7.89 -10.72 9.38
CA GLN A 13 -9.22 -10.31 8.94
C GLN A 13 -9.18 -9.45 7.67
N ALA A 14 -8.25 -8.49 7.57
CA ALA A 14 -8.05 -7.67 6.38
C ALA A 14 -7.68 -8.52 5.15
N ILE A 15 -6.81 -9.52 5.33
CA ILE A 15 -6.46 -10.50 4.28
C ILE A 15 -7.69 -11.32 3.85
N ALA A 16 -8.49 -11.80 4.81
CA ALA A 16 -9.73 -12.52 4.48
C ALA A 16 -10.69 -11.64 3.67
N GLN A 17 -10.88 -10.40 4.09
CA GLN A 17 -11.72 -9.42 3.37
C GLN A 17 -11.20 -9.16 1.96
N TYR A 18 -9.89 -8.98 1.77
CA TYR A 18 -9.26 -8.81 0.46
C TYR A 18 -9.69 -9.92 -0.52
N TRP A 19 -9.48 -11.18 -0.13
CA TRP A 19 -9.77 -12.34 -0.97
C TRP A 19 -11.27 -12.55 -1.19
N LEU A 20 -12.10 -12.33 -0.17
CA LEU A 20 -13.55 -12.44 -0.29
C LEU A 20 -14.12 -11.36 -1.23
N THR A 21 -13.65 -10.13 -1.12
CA THR A 21 -14.03 -9.03 -2.03
C THR A 21 -13.64 -9.34 -3.45
N ARG A 22 -12.40 -9.80 -3.67
CA ARG A 22 -11.93 -10.18 -5.00
C ARG A 22 -12.74 -11.32 -5.60
N ARG A 23 -13.06 -12.37 -4.82
CA ARG A 23 -13.93 -13.47 -5.26
C ARG A 23 -15.32 -12.98 -5.66
N ARG A 24 -15.91 -12.06 -4.89
CA ARG A 24 -17.22 -11.45 -5.21
C ARG A 24 -17.15 -10.63 -6.50
N GLN A 25 -16.10 -9.85 -6.71
CA GLN A 25 -15.90 -9.07 -7.94
C GLN A 25 -15.73 -9.96 -9.17
N SER A 26 -14.91 -11.01 -9.08
CA SER A 26 -14.75 -11.98 -10.17
C SER A 26 -16.06 -12.70 -10.50
N LYS A 27 -16.86 -13.07 -9.49
CA LYS A 27 -18.17 -13.69 -9.72
C LYS A 27 -19.13 -12.73 -10.43
N LYS A 28 -19.24 -11.48 -9.97
CA LYS A 28 -20.09 -10.47 -10.63
C LYS A 28 -19.72 -10.24 -12.09
N GLN A 29 -18.42 -10.21 -12.41
CA GLN A 29 -17.96 -10.04 -13.79
C GLN A 29 -18.33 -11.24 -14.68
N ALA A 30 -18.21 -12.46 -14.15
CA ALA A 30 -18.64 -13.66 -14.87
C ALA A 30 -20.16 -13.67 -15.11
N ASP A 31 -20.94 -13.27 -14.09
CA ASP A 31 -22.41 -13.22 -14.16
C ASP A 31 -22.91 -12.12 -15.11
N SER A 32 -22.15 -11.03 -15.34
CA SER A 32 -22.55 -9.92 -16.21
C SER A 32 -22.14 -10.09 -17.68
N GLY A 33 -21.70 -11.27 -18.12
CA GLY A 33 -21.40 -11.60 -19.52
C GLY A 33 -20.21 -10.85 -20.15
N GLY A 34 -19.47 -10.06 -19.37
CA GLY A 34 -18.32 -9.26 -19.81
C GLY A 34 -17.02 -10.06 -19.86
N ALA A 35 -17.02 -11.22 -20.53
CA ALA A 35 -15.86 -12.10 -20.64
C ALA A 35 -14.72 -11.50 -21.49
N ASP A 36 -15.05 -10.63 -22.46
CA ASP A 36 -14.08 -10.08 -23.44
C ASP A 36 -13.43 -8.74 -23.05
N GLN A 37 -13.95 -8.05 -22.04
CA GLN A 37 -13.22 -6.93 -21.46
C GLN A 37 -12.37 -7.47 -20.33
N GLY A 38 -11.11 -7.79 -20.67
CA GLY A 38 -10.15 -8.50 -19.83
C GLY A 38 -10.09 -8.05 -18.37
N SER A 39 -9.37 -8.81 -17.54
CA SER A 39 -9.28 -8.74 -16.07
C SER A 39 -9.03 -7.35 -15.44
N ARG A 40 -8.87 -6.29 -16.23
CA ARG A 40 -8.85 -4.87 -15.86
C ARG A 40 -10.14 -4.42 -15.16
N SER A 41 -11.32 -4.90 -15.55
CA SER A 41 -12.59 -4.54 -14.88
C SER A 41 -12.77 -5.18 -13.49
N ALA A 42 -11.99 -6.20 -13.14
CA ALA A 42 -11.97 -6.75 -11.78
C ALA A 42 -11.22 -5.85 -10.77
N VAL A 43 -10.50 -4.83 -11.26
CA VAL A 43 -9.57 -3.97 -10.49
C VAL A 43 -10.09 -2.52 -10.38
N THR A 44 -11.14 -2.15 -11.10
CA THR A 44 -11.61 -0.76 -11.25
C THR A 44 -12.24 -0.12 -10.00
N GLY A 45 -12.24 -0.80 -8.85
CA GLY A 45 -12.87 -0.29 -7.64
C GLY A 45 -11.96 -0.02 -6.44
N GLY A 46 -10.68 -0.46 -6.45
CA GLY A 46 -9.78 -0.35 -5.29
C GLY A 46 -10.20 -1.09 -4.00
N ALA A 47 -11.48 -1.47 -3.89
CA ALA A 47 -12.16 -1.93 -2.69
C ALA A 47 -11.60 -3.22 -2.06
N GLN A 48 -10.72 -3.93 -2.77
CA GLN A 48 -10.05 -5.10 -2.21
C GLN A 48 -9.16 -4.71 -1.03
N MET A 49 -8.55 -3.52 -1.05
CA MET A 49 -7.69 -3.03 0.03
C MET A 49 -8.45 -2.33 1.17
N ASP A 50 -9.78 -2.16 1.06
CA ASP A 50 -10.59 -1.47 2.07
C ASP A 50 -10.43 -2.06 3.48
N GLY A 51 -10.18 -3.37 3.60
CA GLY A 51 -9.94 -4.02 4.89
C GLY A 51 -8.66 -3.52 5.57
N PHE A 52 -7.61 -3.26 4.79
CA PHE A 52 -6.37 -2.65 5.30
C PHE A 52 -6.58 -1.17 5.63
N ILE A 53 -7.29 -0.43 4.77
CA ILE A 53 -7.60 0.98 5.01
C ILE A 53 -8.42 1.15 6.30
N GLY A 54 -9.44 0.31 6.51
CA GLY A 54 -10.24 0.30 7.73
C GLY A 54 -9.40 -0.02 8.97
N LEU A 55 -8.55 -1.05 8.91
CA LEU A 55 -7.63 -1.39 9.99
C LEU A 55 -6.73 -0.20 10.38
N LEU A 56 -6.14 0.46 9.39
CA LEU A 56 -5.26 1.60 9.64
C LEU A 56 -6.03 2.80 10.20
N THR A 57 -7.22 3.09 9.68
CA THR A 57 -8.14 4.09 10.24
C THR A 57 -8.43 3.82 11.70
N ASP A 58 -8.80 2.59 12.05
CA ASP A 58 -9.08 2.20 13.43
C ASP A 58 -7.84 2.44 14.32
N LEU A 59 -6.63 2.06 13.87
CA LEU A 59 -5.40 2.31 14.61
C LEU A 59 -5.15 3.81 14.85
N MET A 60 -5.46 4.67 13.88
CA MET A 60 -5.34 6.12 14.04
C MET A 60 -6.36 6.66 15.06
N VAL A 61 -7.61 6.20 14.98
CA VAL A 61 -8.68 6.59 15.92
C VAL A 61 -8.37 6.12 17.33
N GLU A 62 -7.95 4.86 17.49
CA GLU A 62 -7.50 4.28 18.77
C GLU A 62 -6.30 5.03 19.37
N THR A 63 -5.47 5.66 18.51
CA THR A 63 -4.35 6.50 18.93
C THR A 63 -4.80 7.90 19.35
N GLY A 64 -6.00 8.35 18.95
CA GLY A 64 -6.59 9.62 19.34
C GLY A 64 -6.76 10.64 18.21
N ALA A 65 -6.61 10.21 16.95
CA ALA A 65 -7.01 11.04 15.81
C ALA A 65 -8.53 11.18 15.75
N ASP A 66 -9.01 12.37 15.43
CA ASP A 66 -10.42 12.62 15.16
C ASP A 66 -10.78 12.07 13.76
N THR A 67 -11.88 11.34 13.67
CA THR A 67 -12.35 10.75 12.41
C THR A 67 -12.64 11.79 11.33
N SER A 68 -12.98 13.02 11.71
CA SER A 68 -13.18 14.14 10.77
C SER A 68 -11.90 14.59 10.06
N ASN A 69 -10.73 14.23 10.60
CA ASN A 69 -9.42 14.51 10.01
C ASN A 69 -8.89 13.33 9.17
N ILE A 70 -9.57 12.18 9.19
CA ILE A 70 -9.15 10.97 8.46
C ILE A 70 -9.98 10.88 7.18
N PHE A 71 -9.29 10.85 6.05
CA PHE A 71 -9.94 10.81 4.73
C PHE A 71 -9.59 9.52 4.02
N HIS A 72 -10.63 8.78 3.62
CA HIS A 72 -10.55 7.64 2.73
C HIS A 72 -11.80 7.59 1.84
N LYS A 73 -11.68 7.06 0.63
CA LYS A 73 -12.72 7.00 -0.43
C LYS A 73 -13.13 8.35 -1.05
N ARG A 74 -12.91 9.48 -0.37
CA ARG A 74 -13.23 10.84 -0.84
C ARG A 74 -12.24 11.83 -0.27
N HIS A 75 -12.05 12.96 -0.97
CA HIS A 75 -11.16 14.05 -0.54
C HIS A 75 -9.73 13.55 -0.32
N LEU A 76 -9.21 12.89 -1.34
CA LEU A 76 -7.92 12.18 -1.34
C LEU A 76 -6.88 12.86 -2.23
N GLU A 77 -7.29 13.91 -2.93
CA GLU A 77 -6.50 14.68 -3.87
C GLU A 77 -5.51 15.57 -3.11
N LEU A 78 -4.24 15.36 -3.38
CA LEU A 78 -3.12 16.15 -2.88
C LEU A 78 -2.45 16.87 -4.06
N PRO A 79 -2.21 18.20 -4.00
CA PRO A 79 -1.35 18.94 -4.94
C PRO A 79 -0.03 18.25 -5.36
N GLY A 80 0.15 18.01 -6.65
CA GLY A 80 1.45 17.57 -7.16
C GLY A 80 2.37 18.75 -7.48
N PHE A 81 3.64 18.47 -7.73
CA PHE A 81 4.57 19.42 -8.36
C PHE A 81 4.61 19.23 -9.88
N PHE A 82 4.67 17.98 -10.34
CA PHE A 82 4.75 17.63 -11.75
C PHE A 82 3.37 17.45 -12.40
N ARG A 83 2.31 17.45 -11.59
CA ARG A 83 0.90 17.36 -12.02
C ARG A 83 0.00 18.14 -11.06
N PRO A 84 -1.20 18.57 -11.48
CA PRO A 84 -2.07 19.37 -10.62
C PRO A 84 -2.42 18.69 -9.30
N THR A 85 -2.83 17.42 -9.35
CA THR A 85 -3.18 16.64 -8.15
C THR A 85 -2.86 15.16 -8.33
N ARG A 86 -2.80 14.45 -7.19
CA ARG A 86 -2.74 12.99 -7.08
C ARG A 86 -3.65 12.51 -5.96
N GLU A 87 -4.48 11.52 -6.26
CA GLU A 87 -5.24 10.79 -5.24
C GLU A 87 -4.36 9.76 -4.50
N TRP A 88 -4.51 9.72 -3.18
CA TRP A 88 -3.93 8.73 -2.26
C TRP A 88 -5.02 7.77 -1.75
N ASP A 89 -4.67 6.71 -1.04
CA ASP A 89 -5.68 5.75 -0.55
C ASP A 89 -6.22 6.10 0.85
N LEU A 90 -5.40 6.77 1.67
CA LEU A 90 -5.74 7.20 3.03
C LEU A 90 -4.90 8.42 3.43
N LEU A 91 -5.55 9.44 3.99
CA LEU A 91 -4.92 10.65 4.51
C LEU A 91 -5.32 10.91 5.96
N LEU A 92 -4.43 11.54 6.72
CA LEU A 92 -4.76 12.26 7.95
C LEU A 92 -4.33 13.72 7.77
N VAL A 93 -5.30 14.61 7.71
CA VAL A 93 -5.08 16.06 7.59
C VAL A 93 -5.71 16.75 8.79
N LYS A 94 -4.91 17.49 9.55
CA LYS A 94 -5.36 18.13 10.79
C LYS A 94 -4.89 19.58 10.82
N GLY A 95 -5.84 20.52 10.92
CA GLY A 95 -5.55 21.95 10.99
C GLY A 95 -4.70 22.42 9.81
N ASP A 96 -5.09 22.05 8.59
CA ASP A 96 -4.40 22.34 7.33
C ASP A 96 -2.95 21.81 7.27
N GLN A 97 -2.61 20.83 8.11
CA GLN A 97 -1.35 20.09 8.02
C GLN A 97 -1.62 18.64 7.60
N LEU A 98 -0.96 18.21 6.53
CA LEU A 98 -0.88 16.81 6.12
C LEU A 98 -0.01 16.04 7.11
N VAL A 99 -0.62 15.29 8.01
CA VAL A 99 0.10 14.49 9.01
C VAL A 99 0.67 13.23 8.37
N LEU A 100 -0.13 12.54 7.55
CA LEU A 100 0.31 11.39 6.78
C LEU A 100 -0.52 11.16 5.52
N ALA A 101 0.10 10.51 4.55
CA ALA A 101 -0.54 9.96 3.36
C ALA A 101 -0.09 8.51 3.14
N LEU A 102 -0.99 7.67 2.65
CA LEU A 102 -0.75 6.24 2.49
C LEU A 102 -1.22 5.74 1.13
N GLU A 103 -0.44 4.83 0.57
CA GLU A 103 -0.79 4.11 -0.65
C GLU A 103 -0.86 2.60 -0.35
N ALA A 104 -1.97 1.98 -0.74
CA ALA A 104 -2.28 0.58 -0.55
C ALA A 104 -2.42 -0.12 -1.89
N LYS A 105 -1.55 -1.08 -2.15
CA LYS A 105 -1.44 -1.74 -3.44
C LYS A 105 -1.49 -3.24 -3.25
N SER A 106 -1.98 -3.91 -4.29
CA SER A 106 -1.86 -5.35 -4.39
C SER A 106 -1.54 -5.79 -5.81
N GLN A 107 -1.07 -7.04 -5.92
CA GLN A 107 -0.80 -7.72 -7.17
C GLN A 107 -1.26 -9.18 -7.12
N VAL A 108 -2.08 -9.59 -8.07
CA VAL A 108 -2.56 -10.96 -8.25
C VAL A 108 -2.39 -11.33 -9.73
N GLY A 109 -2.11 -12.60 -10.02
CA GLY A 109 -1.86 -13.09 -11.37
C GLY A 109 -3.07 -12.95 -12.32
N PRO A 110 -2.86 -13.17 -13.64
CA PRO A 110 -1.65 -13.79 -14.21
C PRO A 110 -0.54 -12.81 -14.61
N SER A 111 -0.83 -11.52 -14.81
CA SER A 111 0.08 -10.58 -15.46
C SER A 111 1.06 -9.88 -14.50
N PHE A 112 1.93 -10.62 -13.81
CA PHE A 112 2.87 -10.03 -12.85
C PHE A 112 3.89 -9.06 -13.49
N GLY A 113 4.42 -9.38 -14.69
CA GLY A 113 5.47 -8.59 -15.35
C GLY A 113 5.07 -7.16 -15.70
N ASN A 114 4.02 -7.01 -16.51
CA ASN A 114 3.54 -5.68 -16.93
C ASN A 114 3.10 -4.84 -15.73
N ASN A 115 2.52 -5.47 -14.71
CA ASN A 115 2.08 -4.74 -13.54
C ASN A 115 3.24 -4.33 -12.62
N PHE A 116 4.34 -5.09 -12.54
CA PHE A 116 5.51 -4.74 -11.72
C PHE A 116 6.10 -3.38 -12.11
N ASN A 117 6.33 -3.15 -13.41
CA ASN A 117 6.90 -1.90 -13.89
C ASN A 117 5.97 -0.73 -13.62
N ASN A 118 4.69 -0.84 -13.99
CA ASN A 118 3.69 0.20 -13.73
C ASN A 118 3.60 0.56 -12.24
N ARG A 119 3.64 -0.44 -11.35
CA ARG A 119 3.57 -0.22 -9.89
C ARG A 119 4.81 0.47 -9.34
N THR A 120 5.96 0.13 -9.91
CA THR A 120 7.25 0.73 -9.56
C THR A 120 7.24 2.23 -9.93
N GLU A 121 6.84 2.54 -11.17
CA GLU A 121 6.74 3.92 -11.65
C GLU A 121 5.69 4.74 -10.88
N GLU A 122 4.51 4.17 -10.61
CA GLU A 122 3.44 4.84 -9.85
C GLU A 122 3.89 5.27 -8.46
N ALA A 123 4.52 4.37 -7.70
CA ALA A 123 4.91 4.63 -6.32
C ALA A 123 6.13 5.57 -6.24
N ILE A 124 7.15 5.38 -7.10
CA ILE A 124 8.29 6.31 -7.16
C ILE A 124 7.81 7.71 -7.60
N GLY A 125 6.98 7.78 -8.65
CA GLY A 125 6.43 9.03 -9.16
C GLY A 125 5.56 9.73 -8.12
N SER A 126 4.71 9.01 -7.39
CA SER A 126 3.85 9.61 -6.35
C SER A 126 4.67 10.16 -5.18
N ALA A 127 5.70 9.43 -4.73
CA ALA A 127 6.59 9.92 -3.69
C ALA A 127 7.39 11.15 -4.15
N LEU A 128 8.01 11.09 -5.33
CA LEU A 128 8.80 12.21 -5.88
C LEU A 128 7.94 13.47 -6.02
N ASP A 129 6.74 13.33 -6.56
CA ASP A 129 5.80 14.42 -6.78
C ASP A 129 5.37 15.08 -5.46
N LEU A 130 4.99 14.29 -4.45
CA LEU A 130 4.62 14.81 -3.13
C LEU A 130 5.81 15.48 -2.43
N TRP A 131 6.99 14.84 -2.44
CA TRP A 131 8.16 15.41 -1.77
C TRP A 131 8.64 16.70 -2.42
N THR A 132 8.53 16.79 -3.74
CA THR A 132 8.85 18.02 -4.47
C THR A 132 7.84 19.11 -4.14
N ALA A 133 6.53 18.80 -4.15
CA ALA A 133 5.49 19.75 -3.76
C ALA A 133 5.66 20.23 -2.30
N TYR A 134 5.98 19.33 -1.36
CA TYR A 134 6.30 19.70 0.02
C TYR A 134 7.53 20.61 0.11
N ARG A 135 8.61 20.30 -0.62
CA ARG A 135 9.83 21.12 -0.68
C ARG A 135 9.54 22.54 -1.20
N GLU A 136 8.60 22.68 -2.13
CA GLU A 136 8.18 23.97 -2.71
C GLU A 136 7.07 24.66 -1.88
N GLY A 137 6.71 24.11 -0.72
CA GLY A 137 5.77 24.74 0.21
C GLY A 137 4.30 24.55 -0.12
N ALA A 138 3.93 23.59 -0.97
CA ALA A 138 2.53 23.26 -1.27
C ALA A 138 1.78 22.68 -0.05
N TYR A 139 2.54 22.13 0.91
CA TYR A 139 2.04 21.60 2.17
C TYR A 139 2.89 22.10 3.31
N ASN A 140 2.30 22.13 4.50
CA ASN A 140 2.95 22.12 5.81
C ASN A 140 4.22 22.98 5.94
N THR A 141 4.13 24.04 6.72
CA THR A 141 5.32 24.81 7.11
C THR A 141 6.03 24.23 8.35
N THR A 142 5.38 23.32 9.08
CA THR A 142 5.83 22.90 10.42
C THR A 142 6.15 21.42 10.56
N ILE A 143 5.39 20.54 9.89
CA ILE A 143 5.58 19.09 9.99
C ILE A 143 5.96 18.50 8.63
N LYS A 144 6.94 17.61 8.62
CA LYS A 144 7.17 16.75 7.46
C LYS A 144 6.06 15.69 7.44
N PRO A 145 5.29 15.56 6.33
CA PRO A 145 4.33 14.47 6.18
C PRO A 145 4.99 13.11 6.38
N TRP A 146 4.23 12.11 6.80
CA TRP A 146 4.67 10.72 6.81
C TRP A 146 4.02 9.97 5.65
N LEU A 147 4.80 9.16 4.93
CA LEU A 147 4.32 8.33 3.82
C LEU A 147 4.43 6.85 4.12
N GLY A 148 3.32 6.14 3.97
CA GLY A 148 3.24 4.69 4.13
C GLY A 148 2.92 3.97 2.82
N TYR A 149 3.56 2.83 2.58
CA TYR A 149 3.27 1.95 1.44
C TYR A 149 2.92 0.52 1.90
N ILE A 150 1.71 0.04 1.60
CA ILE A 150 1.34 -1.36 1.86
C ILE A 150 1.24 -2.10 0.54
N PHE A 151 1.86 -3.27 0.48
CA PHE A 151 1.83 -4.12 -0.70
C PHE A 151 1.48 -5.57 -0.37
N LEU A 152 0.37 -6.05 -0.94
CA LEU A 152 -0.04 -7.45 -0.88
C LEU A 152 0.16 -8.14 -2.23
N VAL A 153 0.98 -9.20 -2.28
CA VAL A 153 1.13 -10.01 -3.48
C VAL A 153 0.50 -11.40 -3.31
N GLU A 154 -0.10 -11.91 -4.38
CA GLU A 154 -0.53 -13.31 -4.42
C GLU A 154 0.67 -14.24 -4.24
N ASP A 155 0.57 -15.15 -3.29
CA ASP A 155 1.48 -16.27 -3.13
C ASP A 155 1.05 -17.43 -4.04
N CYS A 156 1.67 -17.50 -5.22
CA CYS A 156 1.45 -18.59 -6.17
C CYS A 156 2.75 -18.98 -6.91
N PRO A 157 2.81 -20.17 -7.53
CA PRO A 157 4.00 -20.62 -8.26
C PRO A 157 4.52 -19.62 -9.29
N GLU A 158 3.63 -18.91 -9.99
CA GLU A 158 3.99 -17.91 -11.01
C GLU A 158 4.64 -16.66 -10.40
N SER A 159 4.22 -16.25 -9.21
CA SER A 159 4.81 -15.12 -8.49
C SER A 159 6.18 -15.46 -7.89
N GLN A 160 6.38 -16.73 -7.52
CA GLN A 160 7.58 -17.24 -6.86
C GLN A 160 8.64 -17.74 -7.83
N LYS A 161 8.27 -18.06 -9.07
CA LYS A 161 9.22 -18.54 -10.08
C LYS A 161 10.22 -17.45 -10.47
N PRO A 162 11.53 -17.77 -10.54
CA PRO A 162 12.53 -16.88 -11.12
C PRO A 162 12.16 -16.40 -12.52
N VAL A 163 12.40 -15.12 -12.79
CA VAL A 163 12.15 -14.53 -14.12
C VAL A 163 13.45 -14.07 -14.77
N LYS A 164 13.56 -14.33 -16.08
CA LYS A 164 14.71 -13.91 -16.87
C LYS A 164 14.78 -12.38 -16.95
N VAL A 165 16.00 -11.88 -17.05
CA VAL A 165 16.32 -10.48 -17.33
C VAL A 165 16.94 -10.40 -18.72
N GLN A 166 16.64 -9.32 -19.45
CA GLN A 166 17.28 -9.04 -20.73
C GLN A 166 18.40 -8.03 -20.49
N GLU A 167 19.63 -8.39 -20.87
CA GLU A 167 20.84 -7.60 -20.62
C GLU A 167 21.65 -7.38 -21.92
N PRO A 168 21.05 -6.82 -22.99
CA PRO A 168 21.72 -6.74 -24.28
C PRO A 168 22.95 -5.81 -24.29
N HIS A 169 23.02 -4.86 -23.35
CA HIS A 169 24.07 -3.84 -23.30
C HIS A 169 24.82 -3.81 -21.96
N PHE A 170 24.08 -3.83 -20.85
CA PHE A 170 24.63 -3.74 -19.50
C PHE A 170 24.01 -4.78 -18.59
N LYS A 171 24.76 -5.19 -17.57
CA LYS A 171 24.28 -6.11 -16.55
C LYS A 171 23.30 -5.42 -15.60
N VAL A 172 22.24 -6.13 -15.23
CA VAL A 172 21.40 -5.72 -14.11
C VAL A 172 22.15 -5.88 -12.80
N PHE A 173 21.70 -5.20 -11.76
CA PHE A 173 22.25 -5.42 -10.43
C PHE A 173 22.06 -6.89 -9.97
N PRO A 174 23.02 -7.46 -9.23
CA PRO A 174 23.03 -8.88 -8.88
C PRO A 174 21.74 -9.39 -8.22
N GLU A 175 21.08 -8.56 -7.41
CA GLU A 175 19.84 -8.95 -6.73
C GLU A 175 18.65 -9.20 -7.68
N PHE A 176 18.75 -8.79 -8.94
CA PHE A 176 17.72 -9.04 -9.97
C PHE A 176 17.98 -10.31 -10.78
N VAL A 177 19.18 -10.89 -10.69
CA VAL A 177 19.53 -12.15 -11.35
C VAL A 177 18.78 -13.30 -10.67
N ASN A 178 17.99 -14.06 -11.45
CA ASN A 178 17.13 -15.14 -10.96
C ASN A 178 16.09 -14.72 -9.89
N ALA A 179 15.82 -13.42 -9.75
CA ALA A 179 14.78 -12.95 -8.84
C ALA A 179 13.38 -13.31 -9.37
N SER A 180 12.50 -13.77 -8.47
CA SER A 180 11.07 -13.91 -8.74
C SER A 180 10.33 -12.57 -8.67
N TYR A 181 9.07 -12.52 -9.08
CA TYR A 181 8.27 -11.30 -8.90
C TYR A 181 8.08 -10.93 -7.43
N VAL A 182 7.86 -11.92 -6.56
CA VAL A 182 7.83 -11.72 -5.11
C VAL A 182 9.14 -11.09 -4.64
N LYS A 183 10.29 -11.63 -5.06
CA LYS A 183 11.58 -11.08 -4.65
C LYS A 183 11.79 -9.66 -5.16
N ARG A 184 11.36 -9.36 -6.39
CA ARG A 184 11.42 -8.01 -6.97
C ARG A 184 10.56 -7.01 -6.19
N TYR A 185 9.33 -7.39 -5.79
CA TYR A 185 8.49 -6.53 -4.95
C TYR A 185 9.05 -6.33 -3.54
N GLU A 186 9.64 -7.37 -2.94
CA GLU A 186 10.34 -7.26 -1.65
C GLU A 186 11.50 -6.27 -1.74
N LEU A 187 12.36 -6.40 -2.76
CA LEU A 187 13.46 -5.47 -3.03
C LEU A 187 12.95 -4.05 -3.29
N PHE A 188 11.86 -3.91 -4.04
CA PHE A 188 11.25 -2.63 -4.33
C PHE A 188 10.75 -1.91 -3.08
N CYS A 189 9.94 -2.58 -2.24
CA CYS A 189 9.45 -1.99 -0.98
C CYS A 189 10.61 -1.57 -0.07
N ARG A 190 11.67 -2.38 0.00
CA ARG A 190 12.88 -2.04 0.76
C ARG A 190 13.59 -0.81 0.20
N LYS A 191 13.72 -0.70 -1.13
CA LYS A 191 14.32 0.47 -1.79
C LYS A 191 13.48 1.72 -1.57
N LEU A 192 12.14 1.65 -1.61
CA LEU A 192 11.27 2.79 -1.30
C LEU A 192 11.57 3.39 0.09
N VAL A 193 11.79 2.54 1.10
CA VAL A 193 12.14 3.00 2.45
C VAL A 193 13.58 3.53 2.51
N ARG A 194 14.55 2.79 1.97
CA ARG A 194 15.98 3.15 2.06
C ARG A 194 16.31 4.44 1.31
N GLU A 195 15.67 4.68 0.17
CA GLU A 195 15.79 5.91 -0.61
C GLU A 195 14.92 7.06 -0.07
N ARG A 196 14.23 6.85 1.06
CA ARG A 196 13.38 7.85 1.73
C ARG A 196 12.21 8.33 0.86
N HIS A 197 11.81 7.54 -0.15
CA HIS A 197 10.58 7.79 -0.88
C HIS A 197 9.36 7.59 0.02
N TYR A 198 9.40 6.56 0.87
CA TYR A 198 8.39 6.32 1.90
C TYR A 198 9.06 6.19 3.27
N ASN A 199 8.35 6.55 4.33
CA ASN A 199 8.86 6.41 5.70
C ASN A 199 8.88 4.93 6.13
N VAL A 200 7.89 4.15 5.71
CA VAL A 200 7.80 2.72 6.01
C VAL A 200 6.99 2.00 4.91
N ALA A 201 7.31 0.73 4.71
CA ALA A 201 6.55 -0.15 3.84
C ALA A 201 6.22 -1.47 4.53
N ALA A 202 5.05 -2.03 4.23
CA ALA A 202 4.67 -3.39 4.63
C ALA A 202 4.53 -4.27 3.38
N PHE A 203 5.15 -5.44 3.37
CA PHE A 203 5.08 -6.39 2.26
C PHE A 203 4.53 -7.74 2.75
N LEU A 204 3.34 -8.08 2.27
CA LEU A 204 2.61 -9.27 2.66
C LEU A 204 2.40 -10.18 1.45
N MET A 205 2.37 -11.49 1.70
CA MET A 205 2.00 -12.50 0.72
C MET A 205 0.80 -13.30 1.22
N SER A 206 -0.08 -13.72 0.32
CA SER A 206 -1.22 -14.57 0.67
C SER A 206 -1.69 -15.37 -0.54
N ASP A 207 -2.05 -16.64 -0.34
CA ASP A 207 -2.57 -17.50 -1.40
C ASP A 207 -4.10 -17.42 -1.51
N ARG A 208 -4.69 -17.70 -2.68
CA ARG A 208 -6.15 -17.67 -2.88
C ARG A 208 -6.94 -18.54 -1.89
N LYS A 209 -6.42 -19.73 -1.57
CA LYS A 209 -7.15 -20.74 -0.81
C LYS A 209 -7.11 -20.41 0.69
N GLY A 210 -5.91 -20.17 1.21
CA GLY A 210 -5.67 -19.81 2.59
C GLY A 210 -6.07 -18.38 2.94
N GLY A 211 -5.87 -17.46 2.00
CA GLY A 211 -6.13 -16.05 2.17
C GLY A 211 -7.58 -15.73 2.48
N SER A 212 -8.55 -16.47 1.92
CA SER A 212 -9.97 -16.34 2.29
C SER A 212 -10.28 -16.64 3.77
N LYS A 213 -9.37 -17.35 4.45
CA LYS A 213 -9.39 -17.64 5.89
C LYS A 213 -8.41 -16.77 6.68
N GLY A 214 -7.85 -15.74 6.04
CA GLY A 214 -6.91 -14.80 6.64
C GLY A 214 -5.48 -15.31 6.79
N ARG A 215 -5.07 -16.35 6.05
CA ARG A 215 -3.66 -16.79 6.05
C ARG A 215 -2.80 -15.88 5.19
N TYR A 216 -1.68 -15.45 5.72
CA TYR A 216 -0.68 -14.63 5.04
C TYR A 216 0.71 -14.94 5.60
N THR A 217 1.73 -14.46 4.91
CA THR A 217 3.13 -14.46 5.34
C THR A 217 3.75 -13.08 5.11
N GLU A 218 4.83 -12.80 5.84
CA GLU A 218 5.63 -11.58 5.73
C GLU A 218 7.08 -12.02 5.48
N PRO A 219 7.54 -12.06 4.22
CA PRO A 219 8.81 -12.71 3.87
C PRO A 219 10.05 -11.92 4.29
N ALA A 220 9.88 -10.68 4.76
CA ALA A 220 10.95 -9.77 5.11
C ALA A 220 10.72 -9.16 6.49
N ILE A 221 11.65 -9.40 7.42
CA ILE A 221 11.56 -8.93 8.82
C ILE A 221 11.56 -7.39 8.93
N ASP A 222 12.11 -6.69 7.94
CA ASP A 222 12.17 -5.23 7.88
C ASP A 222 10.97 -4.60 7.18
N LEU A 223 10.02 -5.40 6.68
CA LEU A 223 8.83 -4.97 5.94
C LEU A 223 7.54 -5.57 6.56
N THR A 224 7.53 -5.80 7.86
CA THR A 224 6.35 -6.34 8.55
C THR A 224 5.29 -5.27 8.80
N PHE A 225 4.03 -5.69 8.87
CA PHE A 225 2.91 -4.84 9.22
C PHE A 225 3.02 -4.32 10.66
N ASP A 226 3.68 -5.06 11.56
CA ASP A 226 3.95 -4.59 12.93
C ASP A 226 4.84 -3.34 12.94
N ILE A 227 5.95 -3.34 12.18
CA ILE A 227 6.82 -2.17 12.03
C ILE A 227 6.03 -1.02 11.41
N PHE A 228 5.23 -1.30 10.39
CA PHE A 228 4.36 -0.34 9.74
C PHE A 228 3.39 0.33 10.72
N ALA A 229 2.63 -0.47 11.46
CA ALA A 229 1.65 -0.01 12.42
C ALA A 229 2.28 0.80 13.56
N LYS A 230 3.45 0.37 14.07
CA LYS A 230 4.20 1.13 15.08
C LYS A 230 4.62 2.50 14.57
N SER A 231 5.13 2.58 13.34
CA SER A 231 5.53 3.86 12.75
C SER A 231 4.33 4.78 12.50
N LEU A 232 3.20 4.24 12.01
CA LEU A 232 1.95 4.97 11.85
C LEU A 232 1.46 5.55 13.19
N ILE A 233 1.36 4.70 14.22
CA ILE A 233 0.88 5.10 15.55
C ILE A 233 1.79 6.18 16.13
N ALA A 234 3.11 6.07 15.99
CA ALA A 234 4.04 7.08 16.46
C ALA A 234 3.81 8.45 15.79
N GLN A 235 3.60 8.48 14.47
CA GLN A 235 3.30 9.71 13.74
C GLN A 235 1.97 10.33 14.20
N VAL A 236 0.92 9.50 14.33
CA VAL A 236 -0.39 9.98 14.79
C VAL A 236 -0.32 10.48 16.22
N ALA A 237 0.39 9.78 17.10
CA ALA A 237 0.56 10.21 18.48
C ALA A 237 1.27 11.58 18.59
N ALA A 238 2.27 11.81 17.74
CA ALA A 238 3.04 13.05 17.76
C ALA A 238 2.27 14.24 17.20
N PHE A 239 1.55 14.07 16.09
CA PHE A 239 0.98 15.19 15.33
C PHE A 239 -0.54 15.10 15.07
N GLY A 240 -1.09 13.89 15.10
CA GLY A 240 -2.46 13.58 14.74
C GLY A 240 -3.50 13.65 15.86
N ILE A 241 -3.10 13.61 17.14
CA ILE A 241 -4.05 13.60 18.27
C ILE A 241 -4.80 14.93 18.38
N SER A 242 -6.13 14.89 18.46
CA SER A 242 -6.93 16.06 18.82
C SER A 242 -6.88 16.29 20.33
N LYS A 243 -6.45 17.47 20.79
CA LYS A 243 -6.62 17.85 22.21
C LYS A 243 -8.12 17.89 22.48
N LYS A 244 -8.61 17.11 23.43
CA LYS A 244 -9.95 17.35 24.00
C LYS A 244 -9.92 18.77 24.56
N ARG A 245 -10.75 19.64 23.99
CA ARG A 245 -11.07 20.93 24.62
C ARG A 245 -11.83 20.67 25.91
#